data_AF-A0A2D4FCA2-F1
#
_entry.id   AF-A0A2D4FCA2-F1
#
_cell.length_a   1.000
_cell.length_b   1.000
_cell.length_c   1.000
_cell.angle_alpha   90.00
_cell.angle_beta   90.00
_cell.angle_gamma   90.00
#
_symmetry.space_group_name_H-M   'P 1'
#
loop_
_entity.id
_entity.type
_entity.pdbx_description
1 polymer ?
#
loop_
_entity_poly.entity_id
_entity_poly.type
_entity_poly.pdbx_seq_one_letter_code
_entity_poly.pdbx_strand_id
1 'polypeptide(L)'
;QEIIQNDRQLQYERDMVVNLDHEIEKMEKVLLREETDIRDLSEVLELVEECERRMQPNCEDPLTLPECVKIFETLQDKYYEEYQMSDRVDLAVAIVFPLVKDYFKNWDPLKDCTAGTEILAKWKALLENDQLLSHSAQDLGSDAFHRLMWETWMPYVRNIVAQWQPRHCIPIVDFLDSWRHIIPVWILEN
;
A
#
# COMPACT_ATOMS: atom_id res chain seq x y z
N GLN A 1 -14.55 -65.73 -25.28
CA GLN A 1 -15.21 -64.46 -24.96
C GLN A 1 -14.55 -63.80 -23.75
N GLU A 2 -14.23 -64.56 -22.69
CA GLU A 2 -13.54 -64.05 -21.48
C GLU A 2 -12.19 -63.39 -21.73
N ILE A 3 -11.37 -63.91 -22.66
CA ILE A 3 -10.04 -63.33 -22.98
C ILE A 3 -10.17 -61.89 -23.50
N ILE A 4 -11.13 -61.62 -24.38
CA ILE A 4 -11.36 -60.28 -24.96
C ILE A 4 -11.90 -59.32 -23.89
N GLN A 5 -12.73 -59.82 -22.98
CA GLN A 5 -13.28 -59.03 -21.87
C GLN A 5 -12.20 -58.69 -20.84
N ASN A 6 -11.31 -59.64 -20.53
CA ASN A 6 -10.17 -59.44 -19.64
C ASN A 6 -9.18 -58.43 -20.24
N ASP A 7 -8.83 -58.56 -21.53
CA ASP A 7 -7.93 -57.64 -22.23
C ASP A 7 -8.46 -56.19 -22.25
N ARG A 8 -9.76 -56.02 -22.52
CA ARG A 8 -10.42 -54.70 -22.43
C ARG A 8 -10.41 -54.12 -21.02
N GLN A 9 -10.63 -54.97 -20.01
CA GLN A 9 -10.62 -54.53 -18.63
C GLN A 9 -9.20 -54.13 -18.19
N LEU A 10 -8.20 -54.89 -18.61
CA LEU A 10 -6.79 -54.62 -18.35
C LEU A 10 -6.33 -53.33 -19.04
N GLN A 11 -6.82 -53.04 -20.24
CA GLN A 11 -6.59 -51.77 -20.92
C GLN A 11 -7.27 -50.59 -20.21
N TYR A 12 -8.53 -50.74 -19.80
CA TYR A 12 -9.24 -49.73 -19.00
C TYR A 12 -8.52 -49.42 -17.69
N GLU A 13 -8.07 -50.46 -16.97
CA GLU A 13 -7.31 -50.29 -15.72
C GLU A 13 -5.98 -49.56 -15.97
N ARG A 14 -5.27 -49.84 -17.06
CA ARG A 14 -4.06 -49.11 -17.45
C ARG A 14 -4.34 -47.64 -17.74
N ASP A 15 -5.38 -47.35 -18.52
CA ASP A 15 -5.75 -45.96 -18.84
C ASP A 15 -6.18 -45.20 -17.58
N MET A 16 -6.86 -45.88 -16.65
CA MET A 16 -7.23 -45.31 -15.35
C MET A 16 -6.02 -45.00 -14.49
N VAL A 17 -5.01 -45.88 -14.44
CA VAL A 17 -3.74 -45.61 -13.73
C VAL A 17 -3.07 -44.36 -14.30
N VAL A 18 -2.96 -44.24 -15.62
CA VAL A 18 -2.35 -43.06 -16.27
C VAL A 18 -3.12 -41.76 -15.93
N ASN A 19 -4.45 -41.81 -15.92
CA ASN A 19 -5.26 -40.66 -15.54
C ASN A 19 -5.05 -40.27 -14.07
N LEU A 20 -5.01 -41.25 -13.16
CA LEU A 20 -4.77 -41.00 -11.74
C LEU A 20 -3.36 -40.43 -11.50
N ASP A 21 -2.35 -40.91 -12.21
CA ASP A 21 -0.99 -40.36 -12.13
C ASP A 21 -0.98 -38.88 -12.52
N HIS A 22 -1.65 -38.50 -13.61
CA HIS A 22 -1.79 -37.09 -14.00
C HIS A 22 -2.56 -36.26 -12.96
N GLU A 23 -3.59 -36.83 -12.34
CA GLU A 23 -4.35 -36.15 -11.28
C GLU A 23 -3.49 -35.94 -10.03
N ILE A 24 -2.68 -36.92 -9.64
CA ILE A 24 -1.72 -36.82 -8.52
C ILE A 24 -0.71 -35.71 -8.81
N GLU A 25 -0.06 -35.71 -9.97
CA GLU A 25 0.90 -34.67 -10.35
C GLU A 25 0.28 -33.26 -10.36
N LYS A 26 -0.98 -33.16 -10.78
CA LYS A 26 -1.72 -31.89 -10.75
C LYS A 26 -1.98 -31.46 -9.31
N MET A 27 -2.41 -32.38 -8.44
CA MET A 27 -2.72 -32.08 -7.05
C MET A 27 -1.47 -31.70 -6.26
N GLU A 28 -0.33 -32.34 -6.52
CA GLU A 28 0.97 -31.99 -5.91
C GLU A 28 1.39 -30.56 -6.26
N LYS A 29 1.18 -30.13 -7.51
CA LYS A 29 1.45 -28.74 -7.93
C LYS A 29 0.55 -27.74 -7.23
N VAL A 30 -0.74 -28.08 -7.03
CA VAL A 30 -1.68 -27.22 -6.30
C VAL A 30 -1.27 -27.13 -4.83
N LEU A 31 -0.95 -28.25 -4.20
CA LEU A 31 -0.53 -28.29 -2.80
C LEU A 31 0.72 -27.43 -2.57
N LEU A 32 1.73 -27.54 -3.42
CA LEU A 32 2.97 -26.77 -3.29
C LEU A 32 2.75 -25.25 -3.48
N ARG A 33 1.78 -24.87 -4.32
CA ARG A 33 1.36 -23.47 -4.46
C ARG A 33 0.64 -23.01 -3.18
N GLU A 34 -0.34 -23.75 -2.70
CA GLU A 34 -1.08 -23.39 -1.48
C GLU A 34 -0.16 -23.30 -0.25
N GLU A 35 0.84 -24.18 -0.13
CA GLU A 35 1.85 -24.09 0.95
C GLU A 35 2.67 -22.80 0.86
N THR A 36 2.98 -22.35 -0.35
CA THR A 36 3.68 -21.07 -0.59
C THR A 36 2.76 -19.90 -0.21
N ASP A 37 1.53 -19.89 -0.71
CA ASP A 37 0.54 -18.84 -0.44
C ASP A 37 0.26 -18.72 1.07
N ILE A 38 0.13 -19.85 1.79
CA ILE A 38 -0.07 -19.86 3.25
C ILE A 38 1.12 -19.24 3.97
N ARG A 39 2.35 -19.59 3.58
CA ARG A 39 3.56 -19.05 4.21
C ARG A 39 3.62 -17.54 4.00
N ASP A 40 3.45 -17.10 2.76
CA ASP A 40 3.63 -15.71 2.36
C ASP A 40 2.53 -14.82 2.99
N LEU A 41 1.27 -15.28 3.03
CA LEU A 41 0.19 -14.62 3.77
C LEU A 41 0.44 -14.57 5.28
N SER A 42 1.04 -15.61 5.86
CA SER A 42 1.37 -15.63 7.30
C SER A 42 2.41 -14.57 7.63
N GLU A 43 3.44 -14.43 6.78
CA GLU A 43 4.47 -13.39 6.93
C GLU A 43 3.89 -11.97 6.79
N VAL A 44 2.98 -11.75 5.85
CA VAL A 44 2.26 -10.46 5.70
C VAL A 44 1.41 -10.16 6.94
N LEU A 45 0.67 -11.15 7.45
CA LEU A 45 -0.15 -10.97 8.64
C LEU A 45 0.70 -10.59 9.85
N GLU A 46 1.84 -11.24 10.06
CA GLU A 46 2.77 -10.90 11.14
C GLU A 46 3.28 -9.45 11.04
N LEU A 47 3.58 -8.96 9.82
CA LEU A 47 4.00 -7.57 9.59
C LEU A 47 2.88 -6.58 9.95
N VAL A 48 1.64 -6.86 9.56
CA VAL A 48 0.49 -6.00 9.85
C VAL A 48 0.16 -6.00 11.34
N GLU A 49 0.17 -7.17 12.00
CA GLU A 49 -0.03 -7.28 13.44
C GLU A 49 1.05 -6.55 14.23
N GLU A 50 2.31 -6.59 13.77
CA GLU A 50 3.39 -5.83 14.40
C GLU A 50 3.18 -4.32 14.26
N CYS A 51 2.71 -3.85 13.10
CA CYS A 51 2.31 -2.46 12.93
C CYS A 51 1.21 -2.08 13.92
N GLU A 52 0.16 -2.90 14.02
CA GLU A 52 -0.96 -2.64 14.93
C GLU A 52 -0.50 -2.57 16.39
N ARG A 53 0.37 -3.52 16.82
CA ARG A 53 0.95 -3.52 18.17
C ARG A 53 1.75 -2.24 18.45
N ARG A 54 2.61 -1.84 17.53
CA ARG A 54 3.46 -0.64 17.68
C ARG A 54 2.71 0.68 17.51
N MET A 55 1.50 0.65 16.95
CA MET A 55 0.60 1.81 16.88
C MET A 55 -0.27 1.98 18.13
N GLN A 56 -0.27 1.02 19.07
CA GLN A 56 -1.05 1.15 20.30
C GLN A 56 -0.53 2.32 21.17
N PRO A 57 -1.43 3.00 21.90
CA PRO A 57 -1.03 4.03 22.84
C PRO A 57 -0.08 3.48 23.91
N ASN A 58 0.99 4.23 24.23
CA ASN A 58 2.00 3.88 25.22
C ASN A 58 2.89 2.67 24.87
N CYS A 59 3.01 2.32 23.58
CA CYS A 59 4.05 1.39 23.14
C CYS A 59 5.45 1.95 23.50
N GLU A 60 6.34 1.09 24.00
CA GLU A 60 7.72 1.48 24.35
C GLU A 60 8.55 1.80 23.09
N ASP A 61 8.24 1.14 21.98
CA ASP A 61 8.87 1.33 20.67
C ASP A 61 7.79 1.59 19.60
N PRO A 62 7.24 2.83 19.55
CA PRO A 62 6.17 3.15 18.62
C PRO A 62 6.66 3.14 17.16
N LEU A 63 5.80 2.67 16.26
CA LEU A 63 6.10 2.62 14.84
C LEU A 63 6.35 4.03 14.31
N THR A 64 7.49 4.24 13.65
CA THR A 64 7.80 5.53 13.03
C THR A 64 7.43 5.56 11.55
N LEU A 65 7.15 6.75 11.03
CA LEU A 65 6.80 6.94 9.62
C LEU A 65 7.89 6.39 8.65
N PRO A 66 9.21 6.60 8.87
CA PRO A 66 10.25 6.02 8.03
C PRO A 66 10.37 4.49 8.11
N GLU A 67 10.04 3.87 9.25
CA GLU A 67 10.00 2.41 9.36
C GLU A 67 8.80 1.85 8.60
N CYS A 68 7.65 2.51 8.70
CA CYS A 68 6.45 2.14 7.96
C CYS A 68 6.68 2.15 6.44
N VAL A 69 7.48 3.08 5.92
CA VAL A 69 7.92 3.07 4.51
C VAL A 69 8.59 1.75 4.14
N LYS A 70 9.53 1.25 4.96
CA LYS A 70 10.24 -0.01 4.68
C LYS A 70 9.31 -1.22 4.71
N ILE A 71 8.29 -1.19 5.57
CA ILE A 71 7.28 -2.24 5.64
C ILE A 71 6.49 -2.27 4.33
N PHE A 72 6.01 -1.10 3.85
CA PHE A 72 5.30 -1.00 2.59
C PHE A 72 6.17 -1.36 1.38
N GLU A 73 7.44 -0.96 1.35
CA GLU A 73 8.41 -1.40 0.34
C GLU A 73 8.54 -2.93 0.33
N THR A 74 8.64 -3.55 1.51
CA THR A 74 8.72 -5.01 1.64
C THR A 74 7.46 -5.71 1.14
N LEU A 75 6.27 -5.18 1.48
CA LEU A 75 4.99 -5.69 1.00
C LEU A 75 4.89 -5.62 -0.52
N GLN A 76 5.31 -4.50 -1.12
CA GLN A 76 5.26 -4.31 -2.58
C GLN A 76 6.28 -5.18 -3.31
N ASP A 77 7.49 -5.36 -2.76
CA ASP A 77 8.58 -6.08 -3.42
C ASP A 77 8.46 -7.60 -3.29
N LYS A 78 8.01 -8.10 -2.13
CA LYS A 78 8.01 -9.54 -1.82
C LYS A 78 6.64 -10.20 -1.84
N TYR A 79 5.59 -9.45 -1.51
CA TYR A 79 4.25 -9.99 -1.31
C TYR A 79 3.22 -9.23 -2.16
N TYR A 80 3.58 -8.99 -3.43
CA TYR A 80 2.79 -8.13 -4.31
C TYR A 80 1.38 -8.65 -4.56
N GLU A 81 1.20 -9.97 -4.67
CA GLU A 81 -0.12 -10.58 -4.88
C GLU A 81 -1.00 -10.37 -3.65
N GLU A 82 -0.47 -10.60 -2.46
CA GLU A 82 -1.14 -10.40 -1.17
C GLU A 82 -1.44 -8.91 -0.91
N TYR A 83 -0.49 -8.05 -1.28
CA TYR A 83 -0.61 -6.59 -1.19
C TYR A 83 -1.65 -6.03 -2.16
N GLN A 84 -1.86 -6.65 -3.33
CA GLN A 84 -2.95 -6.30 -4.24
C GLN A 84 -4.31 -6.84 -3.76
N MET A 85 -4.34 -8.03 -3.16
CA MET A 85 -5.57 -8.62 -2.63
C MET A 85 -6.10 -7.85 -1.41
N SER A 86 -5.18 -7.33 -0.60
CA SER A 86 -5.48 -6.39 0.47
C SER A 86 -5.75 -5.02 -0.16
N ASP A 87 -6.88 -4.35 0.14
CA ASP A 87 -7.12 -3.02 -0.45
C ASP A 87 -6.03 -2.06 0.01
N ARG A 88 -5.09 -1.74 -0.89
CA ARG A 88 -3.94 -0.86 -0.67
C ARG A 88 -4.35 0.44 0.01
N VAL A 89 -5.52 0.96 -0.38
CA VAL A 89 -6.03 2.23 0.15
C VAL A 89 -6.41 2.08 1.62
N ASP A 90 -7.08 0.99 1.99
CA ASP A 90 -7.51 0.75 3.37
C ASP A 90 -6.32 0.54 4.31
N LEU A 91 -5.31 -0.23 3.89
CA LEU A 91 -4.10 -0.43 4.70
C LEU A 91 -3.35 0.90 4.92
N ALA A 92 -3.23 1.71 3.87
CA ALA A 92 -2.61 3.03 3.96
C ALA A 92 -3.40 3.96 4.88
N VAL A 93 -4.72 3.98 4.79
CA VAL A 93 -5.60 4.78 5.66
C VAL A 93 -5.48 4.35 7.12
N ALA A 94 -5.42 3.04 7.39
CA ALA A 94 -5.34 2.51 8.75
C ALA A 94 -3.99 2.82 9.42
N ILE A 95 -2.88 2.69 8.69
CA ILE A 95 -1.52 2.75 9.27
C ILE A 95 -0.85 4.09 9.00
N VAL A 96 -0.81 4.51 7.73
CA VAL A 96 0.02 5.64 7.29
C VAL A 96 -0.59 6.98 7.71
N PHE A 97 -1.91 7.14 7.63
CA PHE A 97 -2.56 8.42 7.90
C PHE A 97 -2.36 8.88 9.35
N PRO A 98 -2.55 8.03 10.39
CA PRO A 98 -2.23 8.40 11.76
C PRO A 98 -0.77 8.79 11.95
N LEU A 99 0.17 8.05 11.34
CA LEU A 99 1.60 8.33 11.45
C LEU A 99 1.98 9.68 10.80
N VAL A 100 1.41 10.01 9.64
CA VAL A 100 1.63 11.29 8.97
C VAL A 100 1.01 12.44 9.77
N LYS A 101 -0.19 12.25 10.34
CA LYS A 101 -0.82 13.24 11.24
C LYS A 101 0.05 13.50 12.47
N ASP A 102 0.61 12.46 13.08
CA ASP A 102 1.51 12.63 14.24
C ASP A 102 2.83 13.30 13.83
N TYR A 103 3.39 12.94 12.67
CA TYR A 103 4.61 13.53 12.12
C TYR A 103 4.47 15.04 11.92
N PHE A 104 3.33 15.51 11.41
CA PHE A 104 3.09 16.94 11.17
C PHE A 104 2.45 17.70 12.34
N LYS A 105 2.14 17.06 13.49
CA LYS A 105 1.34 17.69 14.57
C LYS A 105 1.85 19.06 15.05
N ASN A 106 3.16 19.27 15.02
CA ASN A 106 3.83 20.51 15.45
C ASN A 106 4.48 21.27 14.29
N TRP A 107 4.15 20.91 13.05
CA TRP A 107 4.74 21.51 11.87
C TRP A 107 4.16 22.90 11.57
N ASP A 108 5.04 23.85 11.30
CA ASP A 108 4.72 25.20 10.84
C ASP A 108 5.32 25.40 9.44
N PRO A 109 4.51 25.34 8.37
CA PRO A 109 4.99 25.36 6.99
C PRO A 109 5.74 26.66 6.61
N LEU A 110 5.48 27.77 7.31
CA LEU A 110 6.14 29.05 7.03
C LEU A 110 7.49 29.18 7.74
N LYS A 111 7.79 28.32 8.72
CA LYS A 111 9.09 28.27 9.41
C LYS A 111 10.01 27.20 8.84
N ASP A 112 9.44 26.04 8.51
CA ASP A 112 10.17 24.95 7.86
C ASP A 112 9.36 24.47 6.66
N CYS A 113 9.63 25.09 5.52
CA CYS A 113 8.94 24.81 4.26
C CYS A 113 9.33 23.47 3.65
N THR A 114 10.43 22.84 4.07
CA THR A 114 10.95 21.60 3.49
C THR A 114 10.66 20.36 4.33
N ALA A 115 10.29 20.53 5.60
CA ALA A 115 9.94 19.42 6.48
C ALA A 115 8.89 18.50 5.85
N GLY A 116 9.18 17.21 5.83
CA GLY A 116 8.25 16.21 5.31
C GLY A 116 8.28 15.98 3.80
N THR A 117 8.96 16.83 3.01
CA THR A 117 9.02 16.68 1.55
C THR A 117 9.65 15.35 1.12
N GLU A 118 10.79 14.98 1.69
CA GLU A 118 11.47 13.72 1.36
C GLU A 118 10.63 12.49 1.73
N ILE A 119 10.02 12.48 2.91
CA ILE A 119 9.24 11.32 3.37
C ILE A 119 7.93 11.21 2.60
N LEU A 120 7.26 12.31 2.26
CA LEU A 120 6.05 12.27 1.44
C LEU A 120 6.35 11.97 -0.03
N ALA A 121 7.53 12.28 -0.55
CA ALA A 121 7.95 11.82 -1.87
C ALA A 121 8.06 10.29 -1.93
N LYS A 122 8.51 9.63 -0.85
CA LYS A 122 8.50 8.17 -0.76
C LYS A 122 7.07 7.62 -0.71
N TRP A 123 6.21 8.23 0.10
CA TRP A 123 4.80 7.81 0.16
C TRP A 123 4.06 8.04 -1.14
N LYS A 124 4.41 9.08 -1.91
CA LYS A 124 3.93 9.30 -3.27
C LYS A 124 4.28 8.10 -4.16
N ALA A 125 5.55 7.70 -4.19
CA ALA A 125 5.99 6.56 -5.00
C ALA A 125 5.31 5.22 -4.60
N LEU A 126 4.99 5.04 -3.31
CA LEU A 126 4.35 3.82 -2.80
C LEU A 126 2.82 3.79 -3.01
N LEU A 127 2.15 4.94 -2.89
CA LEU A 127 0.69 5.01 -2.78
C LEU A 127 -0.01 5.64 -3.99
N GLU A 128 0.69 6.46 -4.78
CA GLU A 128 0.11 7.06 -5.99
C GLU A 128 -0.22 5.95 -6.99
N ASN A 129 -1.40 6.02 -7.59
CA ASN A 129 -1.78 5.08 -8.64
C ASN A 129 -1.56 5.71 -10.01
N ASP A 130 -0.47 5.37 -10.71
CA ASP A 130 -0.19 5.88 -12.05
C ASP A 130 -1.32 5.60 -13.07
N GLN A 131 -2.15 4.58 -12.82
CA GLN A 131 -3.28 4.23 -13.69
C GLN A 131 -4.50 5.14 -13.49
N LEU A 132 -4.58 5.81 -12.34
CA LEU A 132 -5.59 6.81 -12.03
C LEU A 132 -4.95 8.17 -12.26
N LEU A 133 -4.85 8.59 -13.52
CA LEU A 133 -4.65 10.00 -13.90
C LEU A 133 -5.89 10.81 -13.47
N SER A 134 -6.18 10.83 -12.17
CA SER A 134 -7.32 11.52 -11.61
C SER A 134 -6.96 12.98 -11.44
N HIS A 135 -7.58 13.78 -12.28
CA HIS A 135 -7.47 15.24 -12.28
C HIS A 135 -8.58 15.90 -11.43
N SER A 136 -9.24 15.18 -10.53
CA SER A 136 -10.37 15.78 -9.79
C SER A 136 -10.54 15.26 -8.36
N ALA A 137 -11.08 16.13 -7.51
CA ALA A 137 -11.43 15.80 -6.13
C ALA A 137 -12.54 14.71 -6.01
N GLN A 138 -13.20 14.33 -7.11
CA GLN A 138 -14.28 13.33 -7.09
C GLN A 138 -13.77 11.90 -6.89
N ASP A 139 -12.47 11.65 -7.12
CA ASP A 139 -11.87 10.30 -7.03
C ASP A 139 -10.97 10.12 -5.80
N LEU A 140 -11.09 10.99 -4.79
CA LEU A 140 -10.38 10.89 -3.50
C LEU A 140 -10.56 9.53 -2.80
N GLY A 141 -11.59 8.76 -3.16
CA GLY A 141 -11.77 7.40 -2.65
C GLY A 141 -10.85 6.34 -3.29
N SER A 142 -10.24 6.63 -4.44
CA SER A 142 -9.50 5.64 -5.25
C SER A 142 -7.98 5.83 -5.25
N ASP A 143 -7.48 7.02 -4.90
CA ASP A 143 -6.05 7.29 -4.76
C ASP A 143 -5.68 7.60 -3.31
N ALA A 144 -4.94 6.67 -2.69
CA ALA A 144 -4.54 6.74 -1.30
C ALA A 144 -3.60 7.92 -1.00
N PHE A 145 -2.71 8.28 -1.94
CA PHE A 145 -1.78 9.40 -1.76
C PHE A 145 -2.52 10.74 -1.84
N HIS A 146 -3.42 10.90 -2.81
CA HIS A 146 -4.24 12.11 -2.94
C HIS A 146 -5.09 12.34 -1.69
N ARG A 147 -5.69 11.26 -1.17
CA ARG A 147 -6.47 11.30 0.06
C ARG A 147 -5.60 11.62 1.29
N LEU A 148 -4.42 11.02 1.38
CA LEU A 148 -3.45 11.33 2.44
C LEU A 148 -3.09 12.82 2.45
N MET A 149 -2.74 13.39 1.30
CA MET A 149 -2.43 14.81 1.15
C MET A 149 -3.61 15.69 1.55
N TRP A 150 -4.82 15.34 1.11
CA TRP A 150 -6.02 16.10 1.43
C TRP A 150 -6.39 16.07 2.93
N GLU A 151 -6.24 14.93 3.59
CA GLU A 151 -6.62 14.79 5.00
C GLU A 151 -5.55 15.26 5.98
N THR A 152 -4.28 15.19 5.60
CA THR A 152 -3.16 15.44 6.52
C THR A 152 -2.39 16.72 6.22
N TRP A 153 -2.14 17.04 4.95
CA TRP A 153 -1.33 18.19 4.56
C TRP A 153 -2.17 19.45 4.34
N MET A 154 -3.31 19.34 3.65
CA MET A 154 -4.18 20.49 3.34
C MET A 154 -4.67 21.30 4.54
N PRO A 155 -4.96 20.73 5.72
CA PRO A 155 -5.32 21.52 6.89
C PRO A 155 -4.26 22.57 7.25
N TYR A 156 -2.97 22.23 7.13
CA TYR A 156 -1.87 23.17 7.39
C TYR A 156 -1.82 24.27 6.33
N VAL A 157 -2.04 23.91 5.06
CA VAL A 157 -2.05 24.86 3.94
C VAL A 157 -3.18 25.86 4.05
N ARG A 158 -4.39 25.39 4.37
CA ARG A 158 -5.53 26.28 4.60
C ARG A 158 -5.27 27.25 5.75
N ASN A 159 -4.60 26.78 6.80
CA ASN A 159 -4.24 27.61 7.93
C ASN A 159 -3.22 28.70 7.55
N ILE A 160 -2.14 28.37 6.82
CA ILE A 160 -1.15 29.37 6.40
C ILE A 160 -1.75 30.37 5.40
N VAL A 161 -2.60 29.93 4.46
CA VAL A 161 -3.24 30.81 3.48
C VAL A 161 -4.18 31.79 4.18
N ALA A 162 -4.90 31.36 5.22
CA ALA A 162 -5.77 32.23 6.01
C ALA A 162 -4.99 33.28 6.84
N GLN A 163 -3.77 32.97 7.26
CA GLN A 163 -2.95 33.85 8.10
C GLN A 163 -1.96 34.71 7.30
N TRP A 164 -1.71 34.34 6.04
CA TRP A 164 -0.71 34.96 5.19
C TRP A 164 -1.02 36.44 4.88
N GLN A 165 0.03 37.26 4.86
CA GLN A 165 -0.03 38.68 4.53
C GLN A 165 0.53 38.92 3.12
N PRO A 166 -0.24 39.49 2.18
CA PRO A 166 0.22 39.74 0.81
C PRO A 166 1.51 40.58 0.70
N ARG A 167 1.78 41.40 1.73
CA ARG A 167 2.99 42.23 1.82
C ARG A 167 4.25 41.44 2.20
N HIS A 168 4.10 40.20 2.64
CA HIS A 168 5.17 39.31 3.06
C HIS A 168 4.97 37.93 2.42
N CYS A 169 5.10 37.88 1.09
CA CYS A 169 4.82 36.69 0.27
C CYS A 169 5.96 35.68 0.20
N ILE A 170 7.20 36.06 0.55
CA ILE A 170 8.37 35.19 0.38
C ILE A 170 8.19 33.82 1.08
N PRO A 171 7.76 33.75 2.36
CA PRO A 171 7.65 32.46 3.04
C PRO A 171 6.63 31.49 2.42
N ILE A 172 5.51 32.01 1.88
CA ILE A 172 4.51 31.15 1.24
C ILE A 172 4.95 30.72 -0.16
N VAL A 173 5.71 31.56 -0.87
CA VAL A 173 6.29 31.22 -2.17
C VAL A 173 7.33 30.13 -2.00
N ASP A 174 8.27 30.30 -1.06
CA ASP A 174 9.30 29.29 -0.75
C ASP A 174 8.67 27.95 -0.36
N PHE A 175 7.58 27.99 0.41
CA PHE A 175 6.77 26.82 0.73
C PHE A 175 6.19 26.14 -0.51
N LEU A 176 5.46 26.87 -1.35
CA LEU A 176 4.82 26.29 -2.53
C LEU A 176 5.85 25.73 -3.52
N ASP A 177 6.98 26.42 -3.71
CA ASP A 177 8.06 25.96 -4.59
C ASP A 177 8.71 24.67 -4.06
N SER A 178 8.92 24.56 -2.75
CA SER A 178 9.51 23.36 -2.12
C SER A 178 8.62 22.12 -2.27
N TRP A 179 7.29 22.30 -2.30
CA TRP A 179 6.32 21.20 -2.35
C TRP A 179 5.80 20.88 -3.76
N ARG A 180 6.12 21.71 -4.75
CA ARG A 180 5.58 21.67 -6.12
C ARG A 180 5.64 20.29 -6.79
N HIS A 181 6.70 19.52 -6.55
CA HIS A 181 6.88 18.20 -7.17
C HIS A 181 6.10 17.07 -6.50
N ILE A 182 5.62 17.30 -5.27
CA ILE A 182 4.95 16.30 -4.45
C ILE A 182 3.43 16.45 -4.58
N ILE A 183 2.93 17.69 -4.56
CA ILE A 183 1.49 17.99 -4.51
C ILE A 183 0.78 17.52 -5.80
N PRO A 184 -0.34 16.77 -5.68
CA PRO A 184 -1.24 16.50 -6.80
C PRO A 184 -1.76 17.78 -7.46
N VAL A 185 -1.77 17.84 -8.79
CA VAL A 185 -2.09 19.07 -9.55
C VAL A 185 -3.46 19.65 -9.17
N TRP A 186 -4.48 18.80 -9.01
CA TRP A 186 -5.84 19.24 -8.68
C TRP A 186 -5.94 19.94 -7.32
N ILE A 187 -5.01 19.68 -6.39
CA ILE A 187 -4.97 20.36 -5.08
C ILE A 187 -4.57 21.82 -5.25
N LEU A 188 -3.69 22.13 -6.21
CA LEU A 188 -3.28 23.50 -6.53
C LEU A 188 -4.39 24.28 -7.27
N GLU A 189 -5.30 23.57 -7.93
CA GLU A 189 -6.40 24.15 -8.71
C GLU A 189 -7.69 24.35 -7.90
N ASN A 190 -7.72 23.91 -6.62
CA ASN A 190 -8.87 24.04 -5.72
C ASN A 190 -8.95 25.41 -5.04
#